data_AF-A0AAN8FK71-F1
#
_entry.id   AF-A0AAN8FK71-F1
#
_cell.length_a   1.000
_cell.length_b   1.000
_cell.length_c   1.000
_cell.angle_alpha   90.00
_cell.angle_beta   90.00
_cell.angle_gamma   90.00
#
_symmetry.space_group_name_H-M   'P 1'
#
loop_
_entity.id
_entity.type
_entity.pdbx_description
1 polymer ?
#
loop_
_entity_poly.entity_id
_entity_poly.type
_entity_poly.pdbx_seq_one_letter_code
_entity_poly.pdbx_strand_id
1 'polypeptide(L)'
;MTNRAFPMKNVIFCDAQKTPTGYDDEVLVDEITVNLIMILAGPHGQDQRRRLGAAVASPSTGILWNNEMDDFSTPHHPNAFGIPPSPANFIRPGKRPMSSQSPLIIFDKTPGNRAKRVLAVGGAGGSTIISGVAGVALHSLLLNANVKQAVDAPRLHNQLYPNTTSYEPNFPQAYLTDLKNRGHIMKRVQNLTVVTAAERAVDGQLYANSDFRKGEESSPAGY
;
A
#
# COMPACT_ATOMS: atom_id res chain seq x y z
N MET A 1 -42.90 -6.72 10.02
CA MET A 1 -41.96 -5.57 10.01
C MET A 1 -40.74 -6.01 9.22
N THR A 2 -40.59 -5.49 8.01
CA THR A 2 -39.57 -5.94 7.04
C THR A 2 -38.21 -5.34 7.37
N ASN A 3 -37.22 -6.22 7.60
CA ASN A 3 -35.83 -5.86 7.82
C ASN A 3 -35.22 -5.38 6.49
N ARG A 4 -35.07 -4.06 6.32
CA ARG A 4 -34.35 -3.49 5.19
C ARG A 4 -32.87 -3.38 5.57
N ALA A 5 -32.04 -4.24 4.97
CA ALA A 5 -30.60 -4.04 4.95
C ALA A 5 -30.30 -2.76 4.16
N PHE A 6 -29.70 -1.77 4.83
CA PHE A 6 -29.15 -0.60 4.16
C PHE A 6 -27.83 -0.99 3.49
N PRO A 7 -27.69 -0.82 2.16
CA PRO A 7 -26.39 -0.97 1.51
C PRO A 7 -25.50 0.18 1.97
N MET A 8 -24.46 -0.12 2.75
CA MET A 8 -23.39 0.84 3.05
C MET A 8 -22.66 1.16 1.75
N LYS A 9 -23.05 2.24 1.09
CA LYS A 9 -22.23 2.87 0.05
C LYS A 9 -21.05 3.52 0.77
N ASN A 10 -19.85 3.00 0.54
CA ASN A 10 -18.61 3.60 1.00
C ASN A 10 -18.44 4.97 0.31
N VAL A 11 -18.92 6.04 0.95
CA VAL A 11 -18.63 7.42 0.55
C VAL A 11 -17.45 7.87 1.38
N ILE A 12 -16.30 8.06 0.75
CA ILE A 12 -15.08 8.59 1.38
C ILE A 12 -14.82 9.95 0.74
N PHE A 13 -14.91 11.02 1.53
CA PHE A 13 -14.39 12.34 1.20
C PHE A 13 -13.02 12.51 1.87
N CYS A 14 -12.06 13.12 1.17
CA CYS A 14 -10.93 13.76 1.86
C CYS A 14 -10.48 15.03 1.14
N ASP A 15 -10.20 16.03 1.98
CA ASP A 15 -9.87 17.42 1.72
C ASP A 15 -8.51 17.61 1.05
N ALA A 16 -8.42 18.58 0.14
CA ALA A 16 -7.20 18.96 -0.56
C ALA A 16 -6.45 19.99 0.29
N GLN A 17 -5.40 19.57 0.99
CA GLN A 17 -4.49 20.55 1.60
C GLN A 17 -3.47 21.01 0.55
N LYS A 18 -3.67 22.22 0.03
CA LYS A 18 -2.64 22.97 -0.69
C LYS A 18 -1.40 23.11 0.19
N THR A 19 -0.31 22.44 -0.16
CA THR A 19 1.01 22.75 0.41
C THR A 19 1.57 23.98 -0.30
N PRO A 20 1.93 25.07 0.41
CA PRO A 20 2.41 26.29 -0.22
C PRO A 20 3.90 26.14 -0.55
N THR A 21 4.21 25.53 -1.69
CA THR A 21 5.57 25.52 -2.24
C THR A 21 5.51 25.91 -3.71
N GLY A 22 5.81 27.18 -4.00
CA GLY A 22 5.62 27.82 -5.30
C GLY A 22 6.54 27.31 -6.42
N TYR A 23 6.32 26.07 -6.86
CA TYR A 23 6.94 25.48 -8.05
C TYR A 23 5.88 25.29 -9.15
N ASP A 24 6.23 25.65 -10.39
CA ASP A 24 5.37 25.56 -11.58
C ASP A 24 4.90 24.13 -11.95
N ASP A 25 5.30 23.11 -11.18
CA ASP A 25 4.90 21.71 -11.33
C ASP A 25 3.57 21.38 -10.59
N GLU A 26 2.93 22.34 -9.88
CA GLU A 26 1.67 22.14 -9.13
C GLU A 26 0.54 21.51 -9.97
N VAL A 27 0.42 21.90 -11.25
CA VAL A 27 -0.68 21.45 -12.12
C VAL A 27 -0.63 19.94 -12.40
N LEU A 28 0.57 19.36 -12.50
CA LEU A 28 0.74 17.92 -12.78
C LEU A 28 0.53 17.04 -11.55
N VAL A 29 0.79 17.58 -10.36
CA VAL A 29 0.58 16.89 -9.07
C VAL A 29 -0.91 16.93 -8.69
N ASP A 30 -1.60 18.03 -9.03
CA ASP A 30 -3.05 18.17 -8.83
C ASP A 30 -3.86 17.13 -9.63
N GLU A 31 -3.44 16.80 -10.86
CA GLU A 31 -4.11 15.79 -11.71
C GLU A 31 -3.92 14.34 -11.23
N ILE A 32 -2.86 14.05 -10.47
CA ILE A 32 -2.54 12.70 -9.96
C ILE A 32 -2.48 12.74 -8.42
N THR A 33 -3.54 13.23 -7.80
CA THR A 33 -3.70 13.11 -6.34
C THR A 33 -4.14 11.69 -6.00
N VAL A 34 -3.20 10.80 -5.65
CA VAL A 34 -3.52 9.45 -5.15
C VAL A 34 -3.89 9.53 -3.67
N ASN A 35 -5.15 9.91 -3.42
CA ASN A 35 -5.76 9.80 -2.10
C ASN A 35 -6.21 8.35 -1.85
N LEU A 36 -5.24 7.47 -1.58
CA LEU A 36 -5.54 6.13 -1.11
C LEU A 36 -5.52 6.12 0.42
N ILE A 37 -6.62 6.57 1.04
CA ILE A 37 -6.86 6.29 2.46
C ILE A 37 -7.19 4.81 2.58
N MET A 38 -6.32 4.14 3.30
CA MET A 38 -6.33 2.72 3.45
C MET A 38 -6.63 2.39 4.90
N ILE A 39 -7.89 2.08 5.14
CA ILE A 39 -8.26 1.33 6.34
C ILE A 39 -7.57 -0.04 6.16
N LEU A 40 -6.75 -0.42 7.14
CA LEU A 40 -5.90 -1.62 7.15
C LEU A 40 -6.73 -2.91 6.96
N ALA A 41 -7.13 -3.21 5.73
CA ALA A 41 -7.72 -4.48 5.36
C ALA A 41 -6.59 -5.47 5.06
N GLY A 42 -6.07 -6.13 6.10
CA GLY A 42 -5.08 -7.20 5.93
C GLY A 42 -5.63 -8.37 5.09
N PRO A 43 -4.77 -9.17 4.43
CA PRO A 43 -5.18 -10.26 3.55
C PRO A 43 -6.01 -11.35 4.26
N HIS A 44 -6.77 -12.13 3.49
CA HIS A 44 -7.65 -13.20 3.99
C HIS A 44 -6.93 -14.17 4.93
N GLY A 45 -7.44 -14.29 6.18
CA GLY A 45 -7.03 -15.33 7.12
C GLY A 45 -6.37 -14.88 8.43
N GLN A 46 -6.25 -13.58 8.71
CA GLN A 46 -5.80 -13.06 10.01
C GLN A 46 -6.92 -12.27 10.70
N ASP A 47 -7.02 -12.42 12.02
CA ASP A 47 -8.05 -11.93 12.96
C ASP A 47 -8.92 -10.75 12.43
N GLN A 48 -10.24 -10.98 12.32
CA GLN A 48 -11.20 -9.98 11.84
C GLN A 48 -11.20 -8.69 12.66
N ARG A 49 -10.71 -8.73 13.92
CA ARG A 49 -10.62 -7.56 14.79
C ARG A 49 -9.73 -6.45 14.24
N ARG A 50 -8.59 -6.78 13.59
CA ARG A 50 -7.69 -5.76 13.03
C ARG A 50 -8.26 -5.00 11.83
N ARG A 51 -9.17 -5.61 11.07
CA ARG A 51 -9.72 -5.03 9.83
C ARG A 51 -10.69 -3.88 10.06
N LEU A 52 -11.26 -3.77 11.26
CA LEU A 52 -12.24 -2.75 11.64
C LEU A 52 -11.68 -1.75 12.67
N GLY A 53 -10.36 -1.56 12.68
CA GLY A 53 -9.69 -0.70 13.65
C GLY A 53 -9.81 -1.28 15.06
N ALA A 54 -10.34 -0.48 16.00
CA ALA A 54 -10.62 -0.94 17.36
C ALA A 54 -11.85 -1.87 17.45
N ALA A 55 -12.55 -2.12 16.35
CA ALA A 55 -13.87 -2.78 16.31
C ALA A 55 -14.91 -2.09 17.22
N VAL A 56 -14.75 -0.77 17.42
CA VAL A 56 -15.65 0.09 18.17
C VAL A 56 -16.21 1.14 17.22
N ALA A 57 -17.53 1.22 17.15
CA ALA A 57 -18.25 2.27 16.42
C ALA A 57 -18.90 3.23 17.42
N SER A 58 -18.85 4.52 17.12
CA SER A 58 -19.64 5.52 17.83
C SER A 58 -21.14 5.27 17.58
N PRO A 59 -21.98 5.05 18.62
CA PRO A 59 -23.40 4.83 18.43
C PRO A 59 -24.14 6.03 17.83
N SER A 60 -23.64 7.25 18.04
CA SER A 60 -24.29 8.47 17.55
C SER A 60 -23.86 8.88 16.14
N THR A 61 -22.60 8.61 15.77
CA THR A 61 -22.03 9.06 14.49
C THR A 61 -21.77 7.93 13.50
N GLY A 62 -21.78 6.67 13.95
CA GLY A 62 -21.43 5.51 13.13
C GLY A 62 -19.93 5.42 12.79
N ILE A 63 -19.09 6.33 13.27
CA ILE A 63 -17.66 6.35 12.98
C ILE A 63 -16.98 5.17 13.67
N LEU A 64 -16.26 4.37 12.89
CA LEU A 64 -15.37 3.32 13.39
C LEU A 64 -14.04 3.93 13.88
N TRP A 65 -13.63 3.55 15.07
CA TRP A 65 -12.41 4.07 15.69
C TRP A 65 -11.18 3.27 15.24
N ASN A 66 -10.06 3.96 15.04
CA ASN A 66 -8.79 3.31 14.72
C ASN A 66 -8.23 2.54 15.93
N ASN A 67 -7.28 1.64 15.67
CA ASN A 67 -6.45 0.97 16.66
C ASN A 67 -4.96 1.29 16.44
N GLU A 68 -4.63 2.50 15.99
CA GLU A 68 -3.27 2.89 15.56
C GLU A 68 -2.25 2.81 16.71
N MET A 69 -2.72 2.74 17.96
CA MET A 69 -1.87 2.47 19.11
C MET A 69 -1.14 1.11 19.03
N ASP A 70 -1.64 0.14 18.24
CA ASP A 70 -0.99 -1.17 17.98
C ASP A 70 0.33 -1.02 17.17
N ASP A 71 0.51 0.10 16.47
CA ASP A 71 1.73 0.36 15.68
C ASP A 71 2.89 0.91 16.52
N PHE A 72 2.64 1.31 17.77
CA PHE A 72 3.73 1.59 18.69
C PHE A 72 4.39 0.30 19.17
N SER A 73 5.68 0.42 19.47
CA SER A 73 6.35 -0.62 20.23
C SER A 73 6.07 -0.47 21.72
N THR A 74 5.80 -1.60 22.38
CA THR A 74 5.66 -1.70 23.83
C THR A 74 6.88 -2.41 24.42
N PRO A 75 7.50 -1.90 25.49
CA PRO A 75 8.58 -2.60 26.18
C PRO A 75 8.16 -4.04 26.52
N HIS A 76 9.05 -5.01 26.32
CA HIS A 76 8.88 -6.42 26.67
C HIS A 76 7.79 -7.20 25.90
N HIS A 77 7.10 -6.58 24.93
CA HIS A 77 6.12 -7.24 24.09
C HIS A 77 6.50 -7.08 22.60
N PRO A 78 6.76 -8.17 21.86
CA PRO A 78 6.92 -8.09 20.42
C PRO A 78 5.59 -7.69 19.77
N ASN A 79 5.65 -6.98 18.64
CA ASN A 79 4.43 -6.55 17.95
C ASN A 79 3.69 -7.72 17.27
N ALA A 80 2.55 -7.42 16.66
CA ALA A 80 1.74 -8.30 15.81
C ALA A 80 2.52 -9.22 14.85
N PHE A 81 3.66 -8.73 14.37
CA PHE A 81 4.50 -9.32 13.34
C PHE A 81 5.76 -9.99 13.93
N GLY A 82 5.86 -10.08 15.26
CA GLY A 82 6.97 -10.70 16.00
C GLY A 82 8.22 -9.82 16.12
N ILE A 83 8.19 -8.57 15.65
CA ILE A 83 9.36 -7.69 15.62
C ILE A 83 9.75 -7.31 17.06
N PRO A 84 11.04 -7.42 17.43
CA PRO A 84 11.50 -7.03 18.76
C PRO A 84 11.20 -5.57 19.04
N PRO A 85 11.00 -5.21 20.32
CA PRO A 85 10.61 -3.86 20.67
C PRO A 85 11.67 -2.83 20.26
N SER A 86 11.22 -1.74 19.65
CA SER A 86 12.07 -0.64 19.21
C SER A 86 11.87 0.56 20.13
N PRO A 87 12.85 0.92 20.98
CA PRO A 87 12.73 2.07 21.89
C PRO A 87 12.43 3.39 21.18
N ALA A 88 12.90 3.53 19.94
CA ALA A 88 12.62 4.68 19.09
C ALA A 88 11.12 4.81 18.76
N ASN A 89 10.37 3.72 18.79
CA ASN A 89 8.93 3.68 18.55
C ASN A 89 8.11 3.39 19.83
N PHE A 90 8.63 3.70 21.02
CA PHE A 90 7.82 3.61 22.24
C PHE A 90 6.76 4.72 22.34
N ILE A 91 5.65 4.38 23.00
CA ILE A 91 4.51 5.26 23.27
C ILE A 91 4.97 6.47 24.08
N ARG A 92 4.58 7.67 23.63
CA ARG A 92 4.70 8.93 24.38
C ARG A 92 3.50 9.83 24.07
N PRO A 93 3.03 10.66 25.03
CA PRO A 93 1.96 11.61 24.76
C PRO A 93 2.27 12.50 23.56
N GLY A 94 1.31 12.66 22.65
CA GLY A 94 1.42 13.48 21.45
C GLY A 94 2.34 12.94 20.34
N LYS A 95 3.01 11.79 20.56
CA LYS A 95 3.85 11.16 19.54
C LYS A 95 2.98 10.45 18.50
N ARG A 96 3.46 10.39 17.25
CA ARG A 96 2.86 9.58 16.18
C ARG A 96 3.55 8.21 16.09
N PRO A 97 2.80 7.12 15.89
CA PRO A 97 3.38 5.79 15.69
C PRO A 97 4.11 5.71 14.35
N MET A 98 5.08 4.80 14.26
CA MET A 98 5.74 4.48 12.99
C MET A 98 4.76 3.76 12.06
N SER A 99 4.68 4.20 10.80
CA SER A 99 3.86 3.57 9.77
C SER A 99 4.72 2.97 8.66
N SER A 100 4.22 1.90 8.05
CA SER A 100 4.79 1.32 6.82
C SER A 100 4.26 1.97 5.54
N GLN A 101 3.32 2.92 5.65
CA GLN A 101 2.77 3.63 4.50
C GLN A 101 3.87 4.31 3.70
N SER A 102 3.86 4.08 2.38
CA SER A 102 4.86 4.59 1.46
C SER A 102 4.19 5.12 0.18
N PRO A 103 3.33 6.15 0.27
CA PRO A 103 2.83 6.81 -0.94
C PRO A 103 4.00 7.44 -1.69
N LEU A 104 4.11 7.16 -2.98
CA LEU A 104 5.23 7.59 -3.81
C LEU A 104 4.72 8.19 -5.12
N ILE A 105 5.24 9.37 -5.47
CA ILE A 105 5.08 10.00 -6.77
C ILE A 105 6.46 10.15 -7.39
N ILE A 106 6.64 9.63 -8.60
CA ILE A 106 7.89 9.63 -9.35
C ILE A 106 7.63 10.39 -10.65
N PHE A 107 8.50 11.33 -10.99
CA PHE A 107 8.36 12.13 -12.19
C PHE A 107 9.70 12.36 -12.88
N ASP A 108 9.68 12.36 -14.21
CA ASP A 108 10.86 12.66 -15.01
C ASP A 108 11.21 14.16 -14.92
N LYS A 109 12.48 14.43 -14.59
CA LYS A 109 13.05 15.80 -14.48
C LYS A 109 13.99 16.15 -15.63
N THR A 110 14.06 15.35 -16.68
CA THR A 110 14.96 15.57 -17.81
C THR A 110 14.66 16.93 -18.47
N PRO A 111 15.63 17.88 -18.48
CA PRO A 111 15.42 19.20 -19.05
C PRO A 111 15.03 19.14 -20.54
N GLY A 112 14.05 19.95 -20.95
CA GLY A 112 13.57 20.00 -22.34
C GLY A 112 12.55 18.92 -22.70
N ASN A 113 12.30 17.93 -21.84
CA ASN A 113 11.21 16.98 -22.03
C ASN A 113 9.87 17.62 -21.61
N ARG A 114 9.04 18.02 -22.60
CA ARG A 114 7.68 18.53 -22.34
C ARG A 114 6.71 17.43 -21.89
N ALA A 115 7.07 16.18 -22.15
CA ALA A 115 6.26 15.01 -21.88
C ALA A 115 6.82 14.25 -20.67
N LYS A 116 6.55 14.79 -19.48
CA LYS A 116 7.00 14.18 -18.23
C LYS A 116 6.16 12.94 -17.93
N ARG A 117 6.82 11.78 -17.92
CA ARG A 117 6.23 10.57 -17.34
C ARG A 117 6.07 10.78 -15.84
N VAL A 118 4.91 10.42 -15.31
CA VAL A 118 4.64 10.44 -13.87
C VAL A 118 4.06 9.10 -13.44
N LEU A 119 4.55 8.53 -12.35
CA LEU A 119 4.02 7.34 -11.71
C LEU A 119 3.64 7.70 -10.28
N ALA A 120 2.38 7.50 -9.91
CA ALA A 120 1.93 7.57 -8.54
C ALA A 120 1.52 6.17 -8.06
N VAL A 121 2.00 5.76 -6.89
CA VAL A 121 1.83 4.40 -6.38
C VAL A 121 1.68 4.43 -4.86
N GLY A 122 0.78 3.60 -4.34
CA GLY A 122 0.57 3.39 -2.91
C GLY A 122 -0.02 2.01 -2.64
N GLY A 123 0.08 1.51 -1.41
CA GLY A 123 -0.35 0.14 -1.13
C GLY A 123 -0.65 -0.19 0.34
N ALA A 124 -1.28 -1.36 0.51
CA ALA A 124 -1.88 -1.93 1.73
C ALA A 124 -1.27 -3.25 2.09
N GLY A 125 -1.12 -3.48 3.39
CA GLY A 125 -0.67 -4.78 3.90
C GLY A 125 0.25 -4.72 5.11
N GLY A 126 0.23 -3.62 5.88
CA GLY A 126 1.13 -3.46 7.02
C GLY A 126 2.59 -3.41 6.58
N SER A 127 3.44 -4.26 7.15
CA SER A 127 4.88 -4.28 6.87
C SER A 127 5.23 -4.60 5.41
N THR A 128 4.32 -5.20 4.64
CA THR A 128 4.54 -5.54 3.22
C THR A 128 4.37 -4.34 2.28
N ILE A 129 3.89 -3.19 2.77
CA ILE A 129 3.64 -2.00 1.95
C ILE A 129 4.92 -1.53 1.25
N ILE A 130 6.01 -1.40 2.02
CA ILE A 130 7.29 -0.87 1.53
C ILE A 130 7.79 -1.70 0.34
N SER A 131 7.88 -3.03 0.49
CA SER A 131 8.33 -3.92 -0.58
C SER A 131 7.36 -3.97 -1.76
N GLY A 132 6.05 -3.87 -1.52
CA GLY A 132 5.05 -3.88 -2.58
C GLY A 132 5.13 -2.64 -3.46
N VAL A 133 5.22 -1.46 -2.84
CA VAL A 133 5.42 -0.19 -3.56
C VAL A 133 6.75 -0.18 -4.29
N ALA A 134 7.84 -0.58 -3.62
CA ALA A 134 9.16 -0.67 -4.24
C ALA A 134 9.18 -1.63 -5.44
N GLY A 135 8.48 -2.78 -5.34
CA GLY A 135 8.34 -3.74 -6.43
C GLY A 135 7.64 -3.14 -7.64
N VAL A 136 6.50 -2.46 -7.45
CA VAL A 136 5.78 -1.79 -8.55
C VAL A 136 6.64 -0.70 -9.19
N ALA A 137 7.32 0.13 -8.39
CA ALA A 137 8.24 1.13 -8.90
C ALA A 137 9.40 0.50 -9.69
N LEU A 138 9.98 -0.60 -9.22
CA LEU A 138 11.05 -1.34 -9.89
C LEU A 138 10.60 -1.90 -11.25
N HIS A 139 9.43 -2.54 -11.28
CA HIS A 139 8.86 -3.07 -12.52
C HIS A 139 8.62 -1.96 -13.55
N SER A 140 8.06 -0.85 -13.08
CA SER A 140 7.71 0.30 -13.90
C SER A 140 8.94 1.04 -14.44
N LEU A 141 9.99 1.21 -13.63
CA LEU A 141 11.17 2.02 -13.98
C LEU A 141 12.29 1.22 -14.65
N LEU A 142 12.57 0.01 -14.18
CA LEU A 142 13.75 -0.77 -14.63
C LEU A 142 13.39 -1.93 -15.55
N LEU A 143 12.18 -2.47 -15.44
CA LEU A 143 11.74 -3.62 -16.25
C LEU A 143 10.80 -3.21 -17.40
N ASN A 144 10.61 -1.91 -17.61
CA ASN A 144 9.78 -1.34 -18.67
C ASN A 144 8.35 -1.92 -18.72
N ALA A 145 7.82 -2.34 -17.56
CA ALA A 145 6.46 -2.85 -17.45
C ALA A 145 5.47 -1.68 -17.38
N ASN A 146 4.34 -1.81 -18.07
CA ASN A 146 3.23 -0.87 -17.90
C ASN A 146 2.60 -1.01 -16.51
N VAL A 147 1.78 -0.04 -16.09
CA VAL A 147 1.14 -0.01 -14.75
C VAL A 147 0.45 -1.32 -14.40
N LYS A 148 -0.31 -1.90 -15.34
CA LYS A 148 -1.05 -3.14 -15.11
C LYS A 148 -0.08 -4.30 -14.86
N GLN A 149 0.91 -4.47 -15.71
CA GLN A 149 1.94 -5.50 -15.55
C GLN A 149 2.71 -5.32 -14.24
N ALA A 150 3.08 -4.09 -13.88
CA ALA A 150 3.82 -3.79 -12.66
C ALA A 150 3.02 -4.11 -11.40
N VAL A 151 1.73 -3.73 -11.36
CA VAL A 151 0.84 -4.03 -10.23
C VAL A 151 0.50 -5.52 -10.16
N ASP A 152 0.27 -6.18 -11.29
CA ASP A 152 -0.14 -7.58 -11.31
C ASP A 152 1.02 -8.57 -11.11
N ALA A 153 2.26 -8.12 -11.30
CA ALA A 153 3.46 -8.94 -11.11
C ALA A 153 3.47 -9.66 -9.75
N PRO A 154 3.95 -10.93 -9.70
CA PRO A 154 4.02 -11.69 -8.46
C PRO A 154 5.06 -11.08 -7.53
N ARG A 155 4.74 -10.96 -6.24
CA ARG A 155 5.57 -10.23 -5.26
C ARG A 155 6.41 -11.15 -4.38
N LEU A 156 7.49 -10.57 -3.89
CA LEU A 156 8.38 -11.14 -2.90
C LEU A 156 8.57 -10.13 -1.76
N HIS A 157 8.60 -10.61 -0.52
CA HIS A 157 8.76 -9.78 0.67
C HIS A 157 9.70 -10.46 1.67
N ASN A 158 10.63 -9.68 2.21
CA ASN A 158 11.44 -10.05 3.35
C ASN A 158 11.67 -8.78 4.19
N GLN A 159 11.50 -8.89 5.50
CA GLN A 159 11.59 -7.78 6.47
C GLN A 159 12.64 -8.06 7.55
N LEU A 160 13.65 -8.87 7.23
CA LEU A 160 14.72 -9.37 8.11
C LEU A 160 14.24 -10.31 9.22
N TYR A 161 13.26 -9.89 10.02
CA TYR A 161 12.64 -10.70 11.07
C TYR A 161 11.12 -10.79 10.88
N PRO A 162 10.52 -12.00 10.85
CA PRO A 162 11.17 -13.31 10.92
C PRO A 162 12.06 -13.57 9.70
N ASN A 163 13.11 -14.39 9.86
CA ASN A 163 14.08 -14.68 8.81
C ASN A 163 13.50 -15.64 7.75
N THR A 164 12.49 -15.17 7.03
CA THR A 164 11.79 -15.89 5.97
C THR A 164 11.46 -14.95 4.83
N THR A 165 11.67 -15.41 3.61
CA THR A 165 11.28 -14.69 2.39
C THR A 165 9.92 -15.20 1.93
N SER A 166 8.91 -14.34 2.00
CA SER A 166 7.56 -14.66 1.53
C SER A 166 7.42 -14.37 0.04
N TYR A 167 6.70 -15.22 -0.68
CA TYR A 167 6.44 -15.05 -2.12
C TYR A 167 5.01 -15.46 -2.49
N GLU A 168 4.47 -14.82 -3.52
CA GLU A 168 3.12 -15.08 -4.04
C GLU A 168 3.06 -16.24 -5.05
N PRO A 169 1.86 -16.75 -5.39
CA PRO A 169 1.68 -17.69 -6.49
C PRO A 169 2.28 -17.16 -7.80
N ASN A 170 2.69 -18.07 -8.67
CA ASN A 170 3.22 -17.77 -10.01
C ASN A 170 4.53 -16.95 -10.03
N PHE A 171 5.20 -16.78 -8.89
CA PHE A 171 6.57 -16.25 -8.87
C PHE A 171 7.51 -17.20 -9.65
N PRO A 172 8.40 -16.71 -10.54
CA PRO A 172 9.17 -17.59 -11.41
C PRO A 172 10.05 -18.59 -10.64
N GLN A 173 9.89 -19.87 -10.96
CA GLN A 173 10.51 -20.97 -10.19
C GLN A 173 12.04 -20.94 -10.23
N ALA A 174 12.64 -20.47 -11.33
CA ALA A 174 14.10 -20.32 -11.45
C ALA A 174 14.67 -19.43 -10.33
N TYR A 175 14.06 -18.25 -10.10
CA TYR A 175 14.48 -17.35 -9.03
C TYR A 175 14.25 -17.92 -7.64
N LEU A 176 13.14 -18.64 -7.43
CA LEU A 176 12.89 -19.31 -6.14
C LEU A 176 13.96 -20.36 -5.83
N THR A 177 14.37 -21.14 -6.83
CA THR A 177 15.44 -22.14 -6.69
C THR A 177 16.78 -21.46 -6.40
N ASP A 178 17.13 -20.41 -7.13
CA ASP A 178 18.38 -19.66 -6.91
C ASP A 178 18.44 -19.04 -5.50
N LEU A 179 17.34 -18.48 -5.01
CA LEU A 179 17.26 -17.92 -3.66
C LEU A 179 17.40 -19.02 -2.59
N LYS A 180 16.76 -20.19 -2.79
CA LYS A 180 16.93 -21.34 -1.89
C LYS A 180 18.39 -21.82 -1.85
N ASN A 181 19.04 -21.90 -3.01
CA ASN A 181 20.45 -22.29 -3.11
C ASN A 181 21.40 -21.30 -2.41
N ARG A 182 21.00 -20.04 -2.31
CA ARG A 182 21.71 -18.99 -1.55
C ARG A 182 21.36 -18.98 -0.05
N GLY A 183 20.55 -19.93 0.42
CA GLY A 183 20.20 -20.09 1.84
C GLY A 183 18.94 -19.37 2.30
N HIS A 184 18.14 -18.80 1.39
CA HIS A 184 16.88 -18.16 1.78
C HIS A 184 15.81 -19.20 2.17
N ILE A 185 15.16 -18.98 3.31
CA ILE A 185 14.01 -19.77 3.74
C ILE A 185 12.77 -19.21 3.05
N MET A 186 12.26 -19.92 2.05
CA MET A 186 11.15 -19.45 1.21
C MET A 186 9.79 -19.91 1.77
N LYS A 187 8.85 -18.98 1.91
CA LYS A 187 7.48 -19.23 2.38
C LYS A 187 6.46 -18.78 1.34
N ARG A 188 5.62 -19.68 0.86
CA ARG A 188 4.52 -19.31 -0.03
C ARG A 188 3.38 -18.67 0.77
N VAL A 189 2.85 -17.56 0.28
CA VAL A 189 1.65 -16.91 0.80
C VAL A 189 0.67 -16.66 -0.36
N GLN A 190 -0.62 -16.47 -0.06
CA GLN A 190 -1.62 -16.21 -1.11
C GLN A 190 -1.48 -14.80 -1.68
N ASN A 191 -1.57 -13.79 -0.83
CA ASN A 191 -1.45 -12.37 -1.18
C ASN A 191 -0.53 -11.67 -0.18
N LEU A 192 0.34 -10.78 -0.64
CA LEU A 192 1.24 -9.98 0.20
C LEU A 192 0.72 -8.57 0.47
N THR A 193 0.67 -7.76 -0.57
CA THR A 193 0.33 -6.33 -0.53
C THR A 193 -0.78 -6.09 -1.54
N VAL A 194 -1.60 -5.07 -1.34
CA VAL A 194 -2.53 -4.55 -2.33
C VAL A 194 -1.97 -3.22 -2.81
N VAL A 195 -1.67 -3.06 -4.09
CA VAL A 195 -1.08 -1.83 -4.63
C VAL A 195 -2.02 -1.19 -5.65
N THR A 196 -2.23 0.11 -5.53
CA THR A 196 -2.91 0.90 -6.56
C THR A 196 -1.90 1.85 -7.17
N ALA A 197 -1.92 1.97 -8.49
CA ALA A 197 -1.01 2.85 -9.21
C ALA A 197 -1.72 3.55 -10.37
N ALA A 198 -1.27 4.76 -10.65
CA ALA A 198 -1.63 5.54 -11.82
C ALA A 198 -0.35 6.07 -12.48
N GLU A 199 -0.34 6.09 -13.80
CA GLU A 199 0.76 6.59 -14.62
C GLU A 199 0.24 7.54 -15.67
N ARG A 200 0.91 8.68 -15.80
CA ARG A 200 0.86 9.51 -16.99
C ARG A 200 2.02 9.14 -17.88
N ALA A 201 1.72 8.60 -19.06
CA ALA A 201 2.72 8.27 -20.05
C ALA A 201 3.23 9.54 -20.77
N VAL A 202 4.28 9.36 -21.58
CA VAL A 202 4.93 10.43 -22.33
C VAL A 202 3.97 11.03 -23.39
N ASP A 203 3.06 10.23 -23.94
CA ASP A 203 2.02 10.71 -24.85
C ASP A 203 0.91 11.54 -24.15
N GLY A 204 0.96 11.64 -22.81
CA GLY A 204 -0.04 12.32 -22.00
C GLY A 204 -1.23 11.45 -21.61
N GLN A 205 -1.29 10.19 -22.09
CA GLN A 205 -2.35 9.26 -21.73
C GLN A 205 -2.20 8.83 -20.26
N LEU A 206 -3.34 8.74 -19.57
CA LEU A 206 -3.42 8.23 -18.20
C LEU A 206 -3.75 6.74 -18.21
N TYR A 207 -3.00 5.97 -17.42
CA TYR A 207 -3.21 4.55 -17.18
C TYR A 207 -3.31 4.33 -15.68
N ALA A 208 -4.28 3.55 -15.21
CA ALA A 208 -4.41 3.21 -13.80
C ALA A 208 -4.74 1.73 -13.63
N ASN A 209 -4.28 1.15 -12.52
CA ASN A 209 -4.61 -0.22 -12.15
C ASN A 209 -4.90 -0.32 -10.64
N SER A 210 -5.96 -1.04 -10.31
CA SER A 210 -6.25 -1.50 -8.96
C SER A 210 -5.81 -2.95 -8.82
N ASP A 211 -5.28 -3.32 -7.65
CA ASP A 211 -4.82 -4.68 -7.40
C ASP A 211 -5.97 -5.69 -7.38
N PHE A 212 -5.90 -6.71 -8.24
CA PHE A 212 -6.85 -7.82 -8.23
C PHE A 212 -6.86 -8.56 -6.88
N ARG A 213 -5.77 -8.50 -6.09
CA ARG A 213 -5.66 -9.18 -4.78
C ARG A 213 -6.65 -8.64 -3.74
N LYS A 214 -7.20 -7.44 -3.94
CA LYS A 214 -8.25 -6.86 -3.09
C LYS A 214 -9.66 -7.39 -3.45
N GLY A 215 -9.83 -7.90 -4.67
CA GLY A 215 -11.11 -8.36 -5.22
C GLY A 215 -11.71 -7.39 -6.25
N GLU A 216 -12.77 -7.84 -6.92
CA GLU A 216 -13.39 -7.17 -8.09
C GLU A 216 -13.99 -5.79 -7.78
N GLU A 217 -14.27 -5.49 -6.51
CA GLU A 217 -14.83 -4.19 -6.07
C GLU A 217 -13.81 -3.04 -6.15
N SER A 218 -12.52 -3.33 -6.36
CA SER A 218 -11.48 -2.32 -6.56
C SER A 218 -11.20 -2.17 -8.05
N SER A 219 -11.73 -1.11 -8.67
CA SER A 219 -11.48 -0.82 -10.09
C SER A 219 -11.08 0.65 -10.28
N PRO A 220 -10.08 0.94 -11.13
CA PRO A 220 -9.80 2.30 -11.55
C PRO A 220 -10.95 2.83 -12.44
N ALA A 221 -11.21 4.13 -12.39
CA ALA A 221 -12.17 4.81 -13.26
C ALA A 221 -11.63 6.20 -13.66
N GLY A 222 -12.02 6.69 -14.83
CA GLY A 222 -11.59 7.97 -15.38
C GLY A 222 -12.47 8.39 -16.57
N TYR A 223 -12.25 9.60 -17.09
CA TYR A 223 -12.93 10.18 -18.25
C TYR A 223 -11.92 10.79 -19.23
#